data_AF-A0A975RN42-F1
#
_entry.id   AF-A0A975RN42-F1
#
_cell.length_a   1.000
_cell.length_b   1.000
_cell.length_c   1.000
_cell.angle_alpha   90.00
_cell.angle_beta   90.00
_cell.angle_gamma   90.00
#
_symmetry.space_group_name_H-M   'P 1'
#
loop_
_entity.id
_entity.type
_entity.pdbx_description
1 polymer ?
#
loop_
_entity_poly.entity_id
_entity_poly.type
_entity_poly.pdbx_seq_one_letter_code
_entity_poly.pdbx_strand_id
1 'polypeptide(L)'
;MQNRYVGDVGDFAKYGLLRLLLSEGVFKLGLVWCLFSDEDHNSDGRHISYLQSNEFRTLDPALHDKLARIVLSGRRSVNSINRARIFPSSTTYFSSPISEPHSQGQSSHQRIAYRNKWLSKALDSTAACNLVFFDPDNGIETASVLRHAPKAGKYIFWNELAPFWRRGQSIIVYHHLNRTASVQRQTEILREKFSANFPDAAISLHFLFRRGSCRHFWLIGQKDHTSALAVATHRVKMSGWSGFFEIG
;
A
#
# COMPACT_ATOMS: atom_id res chain seq x y z
N MET A 1 -2.18 -7.43 -2.19
CA MET A 1 -2.18 -7.90 -0.79
C MET A 1 -2.86 -9.26 -0.69
N GLN A 2 -2.40 -10.13 0.21
CA GLN A 2 -3.04 -11.41 0.57
C GLN A 2 -3.17 -11.48 2.11
N ASN A 3 -4.12 -12.24 2.64
CA ASN A 3 -4.36 -12.28 4.09
C ASN A 3 -3.18 -12.90 4.86
N ARG A 4 -2.54 -13.90 4.27
CA ARG A 4 -1.35 -14.55 4.82
C ARG A 4 -0.12 -13.65 5.00
N TYR A 5 -0.06 -12.49 4.36
CA TYR A 5 1.04 -11.53 4.55
C TYR A 5 0.84 -10.62 5.76
N VAL A 6 -0.39 -10.56 6.29
CA VAL A 6 -0.77 -9.58 7.32
C VAL A 6 0.14 -9.64 8.53
N GLY A 7 0.76 -8.53 8.89
CA GLY A 7 1.64 -8.42 10.05
C GLY A 7 3.08 -8.89 9.85
N ASP A 8 3.52 -9.11 8.60
CA ASP A 8 4.94 -9.24 8.29
C ASP A 8 5.69 -7.88 8.43
N VAL A 9 7.01 -7.89 8.25
CA VAL A 9 7.85 -6.69 8.33
C VAL A 9 7.46 -5.60 7.30
N GLY A 10 6.88 -6.01 6.16
CA GLY A 10 6.38 -5.08 5.15
C GLY A 10 5.15 -4.32 5.63
N ASP A 11 4.23 -5.03 6.28
CA ASP A 11 3.08 -4.45 6.95
C ASP A 11 3.49 -3.55 8.12
N PHE A 12 4.52 -3.91 8.89
CA PHE A 12 5.05 -3.03 9.92
C PHE A 12 5.58 -1.72 9.34
N ALA A 13 6.38 -1.77 8.27
CA ALA A 13 6.86 -0.57 7.58
C ALA A 13 5.71 0.25 6.99
N LYS A 14 4.78 -0.40 6.28
CA LYS A 14 3.60 0.21 5.66
C LYS A 14 2.76 0.98 6.67
N TYR A 15 2.39 0.31 7.76
CA TYR A 15 1.50 0.89 8.76
C TYR A 15 2.23 1.92 9.63
N GLY A 16 3.53 1.74 9.88
CA GLY A 16 4.38 2.74 10.54
C GLY A 16 4.45 4.03 9.75
N LEU A 17 4.76 3.94 8.45
CA LEU A 17 4.74 5.08 7.54
C LEU A 17 3.39 5.78 7.53
N LEU A 18 2.30 5.04 7.35
CA LEU A 18 0.94 5.61 7.35
C LEU A 18 0.60 6.30 8.67
N ARG A 19 0.98 5.73 9.82
CA ARG A 19 0.76 6.35 11.13
C ARG A 19 1.53 7.65 11.30
N LEU A 20 2.77 7.72 10.81
CA LEU A 20 3.53 8.98 10.77
C LEU A 20 2.84 10.01 9.88
N LEU A 21 2.35 9.62 8.70
CA LEU A 21 1.67 10.55 7.80
C LEU A 21 0.34 11.09 8.35
N LEU A 22 -0.38 10.29 9.15
CA LEU A 22 -1.68 10.65 9.71
C LEU A 22 -1.63 11.45 11.02
N SER A 23 -0.44 11.59 11.61
CA SER A 23 -0.31 12.04 13.00
C SER A 23 -0.70 13.50 13.26
N GLU A 24 -0.77 14.36 12.24
CA GLU A 24 -1.31 15.73 12.34
C GLU A 24 -2.85 15.79 12.34
N GLY A 25 -3.54 14.68 12.07
CA GLY A 25 -5.00 14.63 12.01
C GLY A 25 -5.62 15.32 10.78
N VAL A 26 -4.81 15.89 9.89
CA VAL A 26 -5.26 16.53 8.64
C VAL A 26 -5.81 15.50 7.64
N PHE A 27 -5.22 14.31 7.62
CA PHE A 27 -5.57 13.29 6.63
C PHE A 27 -6.62 12.32 7.15
N LYS A 28 -7.70 12.18 6.39
CA LYS A 28 -8.64 11.05 6.48
C LYS A 28 -8.22 9.98 5.49
N LEU A 29 -7.68 8.88 6.02
CA LEU A 29 -7.16 7.77 5.23
C LEU A 29 -8.29 6.92 4.62
N GLY A 30 -8.18 6.64 3.32
CA GLY A 30 -8.83 5.49 2.67
C GLY A 30 -7.81 4.39 2.43
N LEU A 31 -7.95 3.24 3.09
CA LEU A 31 -7.06 2.10 2.92
C LEU A 31 -7.69 1.08 1.96
N VAL A 32 -7.20 1.04 0.72
CA VAL A 32 -7.64 0.15 -0.34
C VAL A 32 -6.70 -1.04 -0.41
N TRP A 33 -7.08 -2.13 0.26
CA TRP A 33 -6.39 -3.39 0.04
C TRP A 33 -6.80 -3.93 -1.32
N CYS A 34 -5.83 -4.05 -2.21
CA CYS A 34 -5.98 -4.81 -3.44
C CYS A 34 -5.93 -6.29 -3.09
N LEU A 35 -6.98 -6.75 -2.39
CA LEU A 35 -7.06 -8.04 -1.74
C LEU A 35 -7.22 -9.11 -2.80
N PHE A 36 -6.17 -9.88 -3.01
CA PHE A 36 -6.12 -11.00 -3.92
C PHE A 36 -6.22 -12.30 -3.13
N SER A 37 -6.76 -13.36 -3.76
CA SER A 37 -6.87 -14.67 -3.12
C SER A 37 -5.49 -15.18 -2.68
N ASP A 38 -5.47 -15.85 -1.53
CA ASP A 38 -4.25 -16.47 -1.02
C ASP A 38 -3.79 -17.58 -1.98
N GLU A 39 -2.49 -17.64 -2.26
CA GLU A 39 -1.91 -18.71 -3.09
C GLU A 39 -1.43 -19.88 -2.20
N ASP A 40 -1.64 -21.12 -2.67
CA ASP A 40 -1.39 -22.35 -1.92
C ASP A 40 0.08 -22.84 -1.94
N HIS A 41 0.98 -22.15 -2.66
CA HIS A 41 2.24 -22.77 -3.13
C HIS A 41 3.54 -22.09 -2.70
N ASN A 42 3.52 -21.18 -1.74
CA ASN A 42 4.75 -20.53 -1.27
C ASN A 42 4.72 -20.26 0.23
N SER A 43 5.89 -20.43 0.85
CA SER A 43 6.14 -20.17 2.27
C SER A 43 6.30 -18.66 2.58
N ASP A 44 5.87 -17.78 1.68
CA ASP A 44 6.00 -16.32 1.84
C ASP A 44 4.99 -15.80 2.87
N GLY A 45 5.33 -14.69 3.55
CA GLY A 45 4.56 -14.17 4.69
C GLY A 45 5.11 -14.57 6.07
N ARG A 46 6.29 -15.22 6.10
CA ARG A 46 7.01 -15.64 7.32
C ARG A 46 8.03 -14.61 7.84
N HIS A 47 8.09 -13.41 7.28
CA HIS A 47 8.96 -12.33 7.78
C HIS A 47 8.38 -11.69 9.05
N ILE A 48 8.14 -12.51 10.07
CA ILE A 48 7.61 -12.12 11.37
C ILE A 48 8.70 -12.10 12.45
N SER A 49 9.93 -12.50 12.12
CA SER A 49 11.08 -12.49 13.04
C SER A 49 11.41 -11.10 13.57
N TYR A 50 11.02 -10.03 12.86
CA TYR A 50 11.14 -8.66 13.35
C TYR A 50 10.42 -8.45 14.69
N LEU A 51 9.39 -9.25 15.00
CA LEU A 51 8.66 -9.20 16.27
C LEU A 51 9.51 -9.57 17.49
N GLN A 52 10.64 -10.24 17.27
CA GLN A 52 11.61 -10.59 18.31
C GLN A 52 12.71 -9.53 18.45
N SER A 53 12.76 -8.54 17.55
CA SER A 53 13.79 -7.51 17.56
C SER A 53 13.32 -6.26 18.30
N ASN A 54 14.04 -5.89 19.36
CA ASN A 54 13.77 -4.67 20.10
C ASN A 54 13.96 -3.41 19.25
N GLU A 55 14.84 -3.46 18.24
CA GLU A 55 15.09 -2.36 17.29
C GLU A 55 13.81 -1.97 16.52
N PHE A 56 12.99 -2.95 16.12
CA PHE A 56 11.72 -2.64 15.44
C PHE A 56 10.66 -2.17 16.42
N ARG A 57 10.61 -2.77 17.62
CA ARG A 57 9.63 -2.37 18.65
C ARG A 57 9.80 -0.92 19.08
N THR A 58 11.02 -0.40 19.17
CA THR A 58 11.27 1.00 19.56
C THR A 58 10.77 2.02 18.52
N LEU A 59 10.58 1.63 17.25
CA LEU A 59 10.11 2.52 16.19
C LEU A 59 8.63 2.91 16.35
N ASP A 60 7.79 1.95 16.76
CA ASP A 60 6.39 2.17 17.12
C ASP A 60 5.91 0.99 17.99
N PRO A 61 6.08 1.09 19.33
CA PRO A 61 5.75 -0.02 20.24
C PRO A 61 4.29 -0.43 20.15
N ALA A 62 3.38 0.53 19.97
CA ALA A 62 1.95 0.28 19.90
C ALA A 62 1.56 -0.46 18.62
N LEU A 63 2.12 -0.09 17.47
CA LEU A 63 1.94 -0.83 16.21
C LEU A 63 2.54 -2.23 16.32
N HIS A 64 3.78 -2.33 16.80
CA HIS A 64 4.49 -3.59 16.95
C HIS A 64 3.68 -4.58 17.79
N ASP A 65 3.23 -4.18 18.98
CA ASP A 65 2.50 -5.05 19.90
C ASP A 65 1.10 -5.41 19.40
N LYS A 66 0.47 -4.55 18.57
CA LYS A 66 -0.78 -4.89 17.86
C LYS A 66 -0.55 -5.96 16.79
N LEU A 67 0.50 -5.83 15.97
CA LEU A 67 0.82 -6.81 14.95
C LEU A 67 1.28 -8.14 15.57
N ALA A 68 2.06 -8.10 16.65
CA ALA A 68 2.45 -9.27 17.42
C ALA A 68 1.24 -10.11 17.86
N ARG A 69 0.24 -9.45 18.45
CA ARG A 69 -1.01 -10.13 18.87
C ARG A 69 -1.77 -10.74 17.69
N ILE A 70 -1.85 -10.04 16.56
CA ILE A 70 -2.51 -10.57 15.35
C ILE A 70 -1.78 -11.83 14.86
N VAL A 71 -0.45 -11.77 14.75
CA VAL A 71 0.38 -12.90 14.29
C VAL A 71 0.26 -14.09 15.25
N LEU A 72 0.42 -13.87 16.56
CA LEU A 72 0.34 -14.91 17.60
C LEU A 72 -1.05 -15.57 17.68
N SER A 73 -2.12 -14.84 17.34
CA SER A 73 -3.47 -15.41 17.30
C SER A 73 -3.70 -16.42 16.16
N GLY A 74 -2.79 -16.48 15.18
CA GLY A 74 -2.95 -17.29 13.96
C GLY A 74 -4.01 -16.75 12.98
N ARG A 75 -4.80 -15.74 13.34
CA ARG A 75 -5.91 -15.19 12.53
C ARG A 75 -5.48 -13.95 11.75
N ARG A 76 -4.53 -14.15 10.83
CA ARG A 76 -3.97 -13.09 9.99
C ARG A 76 -4.93 -12.76 8.85
N SER A 77 -5.48 -11.55 8.86
CA SER A 77 -6.37 -11.05 7.80
C SER A 77 -6.41 -9.52 7.80
N VAL A 78 -6.72 -8.90 6.65
CA VAL A 78 -6.86 -7.43 6.57
C VAL A 78 -7.95 -6.91 7.52
N ASN A 79 -8.97 -7.72 7.80
CA ASN A 79 -10.00 -7.40 8.78
C ASN A 79 -9.45 -7.38 10.22
N SER A 80 -8.40 -8.16 10.53
CA SER A 80 -7.73 -8.11 11.84
C SER A 80 -7.02 -6.78 12.05
N ILE A 81 -6.53 -6.11 11.00
CA ILE A 81 -5.94 -4.77 11.06
C ILE A 81 -6.98 -3.72 11.47
N ASN A 82 -8.16 -3.75 10.83
CA ASN A 82 -9.27 -2.88 11.19
C ASN A 82 -9.68 -3.08 12.67
N ARG A 83 -9.90 -4.33 13.08
CA ARG A 83 -10.27 -4.67 14.48
C ARG A 83 -9.22 -4.24 15.50
N ALA A 84 -7.93 -4.30 15.16
CA ALA A 84 -6.85 -3.88 16.04
C ALA A 84 -6.74 -2.35 16.20
N ARG A 85 -7.55 -1.57 15.47
CA ARG A 85 -7.58 -0.10 15.50
C ARG A 85 -6.18 0.48 15.36
N ILE A 86 -5.45 0.04 14.34
CA ILE A 86 -4.08 0.50 14.06
C ILE A 86 -4.08 1.96 13.58
N PHE A 87 -5.14 2.38 12.88
CA PHE A 87 -5.32 3.75 12.38
C PHE A 87 -6.44 4.49 13.13
N PRO A 88 -6.52 5.82 12.98
CA PRO A 88 -7.61 6.62 13.54
C PRO A 88 -8.99 6.09 13.15
N SER A 89 -10.00 6.30 13.99
CA SER A 89 -11.38 5.86 13.75
C SER A 89 -12.02 6.47 12.50
N SER A 90 -11.49 7.59 12.00
CA SER A 90 -11.89 8.22 10.74
C SER A 90 -11.42 7.46 9.49
N THR A 91 -10.58 6.44 9.63
CA THR A 91 -10.05 5.64 8.51
C THR A 91 -11.15 4.81 7.86
N THR A 92 -11.29 4.95 6.54
CA THR A 92 -12.13 4.05 5.75
C THR A 92 -11.31 2.86 5.28
N TYR A 93 -11.84 1.66 5.50
CA TYR A 93 -11.23 0.40 5.09
C TYR A 93 -12.00 -0.21 3.92
N PHE A 94 -11.31 -0.48 2.81
CA PHE A 94 -11.88 -1.17 1.66
C PHE A 94 -11.16 -2.51 1.46
N SER A 95 -11.81 -3.60 1.89
CA SER A 95 -11.27 -4.97 1.88
C SER A 95 -12.00 -5.90 0.92
N SER A 96 -12.76 -5.35 -0.04
CA SER A 96 -13.40 -6.18 -1.08
C SER A 96 -12.33 -6.84 -1.96
N PRO A 97 -12.44 -8.16 -2.27
CA PRO A 97 -11.53 -8.83 -3.17
C PRO A 97 -11.44 -8.14 -4.53
N ILE A 98 -10.23 -7.99 -5.06
CA ILE A 98 -9.96 -7.29 -6.32
C ILE A 98 -10.25 -8.13 -7.56
N SER A 99 -10.36 -9.45 -7.37
CA SER A 99 -10.75 -10.44 -8.34
C SER A 99 -11.61 -11.50 -7.67
N GLU A 100 -12.42 -12.21 -8.45
CA GLU A 100 -13.16 -13.35 -7.93
C GLU A 100 -12.23 -14.51 -7.55
N PRO A 101 -12.57 -15.27 -6.49
CA PRO A 101 -11.97 -16.57 -6.24
C PRO A 101 -12.08 -17.43 -7.51
N HIS A 102 -11.01 -18.12 -7.90
CA HIS A 102 -10.96 -18.97 -9.10
C HIS A 102 -11.15 -18.25 -10.46
N SER A 103 -10.72 -16.99 -10.56
CA SER A 103 -10.74 -16.19 -11.81
C SER A 103 -10.02 -16.79 -13.04
N GLN A 104 -9.31 -17.91 -12.88
CA GLN A 104 -8.65 -18.66 -13.96
C GLN A 104 -9.65 -19.19 -15.01
N GLY A 105 -10.86 -19.58 -14.60
CA GLY A 105 -11.90 -20.08 -15.51
C GLY A 105 -12.73 -18.99 -16.19
N GLN A 106 -12.49 -17.71 -15.86
CA GLN A 106 -13.30 -16.60 -16.38
C GLN A 106 -12.82 -16.14 -17.75
N SER A 107 -13.73 -15.56 -18.54
CA SER A 107 -13.35 -14.80 -19.73
C SER A 107 -12.67 -13.47 -19.35
N SER A 108 -11.91 -12.89 -20.28
CA SER A 108 -11.33 -11.55 -20.10
C SER A 108 -12.41 -10.49 -19.83
N HIS A 109 -13.58 -10.60 -20.47
CA HIS A 109 -14.70 -9.68 -20.27
C HIS A 109 -15.26 -9.74 -18.84
N GLN A 110 -15.48 -10.94 -18.30
CA GLN A 110 -15.96 -11.12 -16.91
C GLN A 110 -14.98 -10.53 -15.90
N ARG A 111 -13.68 -10.76 -16.07
CA ARG A 111 -12.64 -10.19 -15.20
C ARG A 111 -12.63 -8.67 -15.24
N ILE A 112 -12.72 -8.07 -16.43
CA ILE A 112 -12.80 -6.60 -16.58
C ILE A 112 -14.06 -6.04 -15.90
N ALA A 113 -15.21 -6.66 -16.11
CA ALA A 113 -16.48 -6.22 -15.52
C ALA A 113 -16.41 -6.24 -13.99
N TYR A 114 -15.88 -7.31 -13.40
CA TYR A 114 -15.65 -7.40 -11.96
C TYR A 114 -14.69 -6.31 -11.47
N ARG A 115 -13.55 -6.14 -12.15
CA ARG A 115 -12.51 -5.15 -11.82
C ARG A 115 -13.07 -3.72 -11.83
N ASN A 116 -13.93 -3.39 -12.81
CA ASN A 116 -14.60 -2.10 -12.91
C ASN A 116 -15.60 -1.89 -11.77
N LYS A 117 -16.39 -2.91 -11.41
CA LYS A 117 -17.31 -2.85 -10.27
C LYS A 117 -16.56 -2.68 -8.95
N TRP A 118 -15.43 -3.38 -8.78
CA TRP A 118 -14.54 -3.22 -7.64
C TRP A 118 -14.00 -1.80 -7.55
N LEU A 119 -13.52 -1.24 -8.66
CA LEU A 119 -12.99 0.12 -8.73
C LEU A 119 -14.04 1.16 -8.34
N SER A 120 -15.26 1.05 -8.88
CA SER A 120 -16.39 1.94 -8.53
C SER A 120 -16.64 1.91 -7.02
N LYS A 121 -16.77 0.72 -6.43
CA LYS A 121 -16.99 0.59 -4.99
C LYS A 121 -15.83 1.17 -4.17
N ALA A 122 -14.59 1.00 -4.61
CA ALA A 122 -13.42 1.57 -3.92
C ALA A 122 -13.46 3.10 -3.95
N LEU A 123 -13.79 3.68 -5.11
CA LEU A 123 -13.99 5.11 -5.28
C LEU A 123 -15.09 5.62 -4.36
N ASP A 124 -16.28 5.03 -4.41
CA ASP A 124 -17.44 5.46 -3.62
C ASP A 124 -17.14 5.37 -2.12
N SER A 125 -16.56 4.26 -1.67
CA SER A 125 -16.25 4.03 -0.25
C SER A 125 -15.28 5.08 0.30
N THR A 126 -14.31 5.50 -0.51
CA THR A 126 -13.25 6.44 -0.11
C THR A 126 -13.54 7.89 -0.48
N ALA A 127 -14.76 8.22 -0.91
CA ALA A 127 -15.09 9.57 -1.40
C ALA A 127 -14.84 10.68 -0.37
N ALA A 128 -15.02 10.39 0.93
CA ALA A 128 -14.78 11.33 2.02
C ALA A 128 -13.32 11.34 2.54
N CYS A 129 -12.42 10.55 1.94
CA CYS A 129 -11.00 10.51 2.30
C CYS A 129 -10.23 11.54 1.47
N ASN A 130 -9.15 12.10 2.00
CA ASN A 130 -8.27 13.03 1.27
C ASN A 130 -6.87 12.44 0.99
N LEU A 131 -6.55 11.31 1.62
CA LEU A 131 -5.38 10.48 1.35
C LEU A 131 -5.80 9.04 1.13
N VAL A 132 -5.44 8.42 0.01
CA VAL A 132 -5.79 7.03 -0.30
C VAL A 132 -4.53 6.19 -0.47
N PHE A 133 -4.44 5.11 0.31
CA PHE A 133 -3.36 4.13 0.21
C PHE A 133 -3.82 2.90 -0.56
N PHE A 134 -3.07 2.52 -1.58
CA PHE A 134 -3.29 1.30 -2.36
C PHE A 134 -2.25 0.25 -2.01
N ASP A 135 -2.73 -0.94 -1.69
CA ASP A 135 -1.91 -2.09 -1.27
C ASP A 135 -2.00 -3.29 -2.24
N PRO A 136 -1.47 -3.16 -3.48
CA PRO A 136 -1.29 -4.29 -4.39
C PRO A 136 -0.33 -5.33 -3.83
N ASP A 137 -0.35 -6.55 -4.39
CA ASP A 137 0.56 -7.62 -3.97
C ASP A 137 1.97 -7.34 -4.52
N ASN A 138 2.05 -7.20 -5.84
CA ASN A 138 3.30 -6.97 -6.55
C ASN A 138 3.58 -5.47 -6.75
N GLY A 139 2.55 -4.64 -6.88
CA GLY A 139 2.73 -3.20 -7.08
C GLY A 139 1.90 -2.62 -8.21
N ILE A 140 2.42 -1.53 -8.78
CA ILE A 140 1.82 -0.84 -9.92
C ILE A 140 2.06 -1.59 -11.24
N GLU A 141 1.16 -1.38 -12.19
CA GLU A 141 1.17 -1.81 -13.59
C GLU A 141 2.55 -2.01 -14.23
N THR A 142 2.72 -3.18 -14.85
CA THR A 142 3.86 -3.54 -15.68
C THR A 142 3.41 -3.80 -17.11
N ALA A 143 4.32 -3.61 -18.08
CA ALA A 143 4.02 -3.87 -19.49
C ALA A 143 3.68 -5.36 -19.77
N SER A 144 4.08 -6.26 -18.87
CA SER A 144 3.91 -7.71 -19.01
C SER A 144 2.57 -8.25 -18.54
N VAL A 145 1.75 -7.45 -17.83
CA VAL A 145 0.49 -7.93 -17.24
C VAL A 145 -0.66 -7.07 -17.72
N LEU A 146 -1.50 -7.65 -18.58
CA LEU A 146 -2.74 -7.01 -19.01
C LEU A 146 -3.75 -6.95 -17.87
N ARG A 147 -4.56 -5.90 -17.82
CA ARG A 147 -5.59 -5.68 -16.79
C ARG A 147 -6.63 -6.80 -16.67
N HIS A 148 -6.83 -7.56 -17.75
CA HIS A 148 -7.72 -8.71 -17.79
C HIS A 148 -7.00 -10.05 -17.62
N ALA A 149 -5.70 -10.06 -17.29
CA ALA A 149 -4.99 -11.30 -17.02
C ALA A 149 -5.47 -11.92 -15.69
N PRO A 150 -5.45 -13.26 -15.52
CA PRO A 150 -5.87 -13.89 -14.27
C PRO A 150 -5.12 -13.39 -13.02
N LYS A 151 -3.84 -13.00 -13.17
CA LYS A 151 -3.00 -12.46 -12.09
C LYS A 151 -3.03 -10.92 -11.98
N ALA A 152 -3.88 -10.24 -12.74
CA ALA A 152 -3.96 -8.77 -12.73
C ALA A 152 -4.35 -8.19 -11.36
N GLY A 153 -5.05 -8.95 -10.52
CA GLY A 153 -5.40 -8.55 -9.15
C GLY A 153 -4.19 -8.34 -8.22
N LYS A 154 -3.01 -8.85 -8.58
CA LYS A 154 -1.76 -8.57 -7.86
C LYS A 154 -1.24 -7.15 -8.10
N TYR A 155 -1.78 -6.44 -9.08
CA TYR A 155 -1.35 -5.13 -9.49
C TYR A 155 -2.47 -4.09 -9.43
N ILE A 156 -2.11 -2.83 -9.25
CA ILE A 156 -3.00 -1.68 -9.46
C ILE A 156 -2.59 -0.94 -10.74
N PHE A 157 -3.57 -0.56 -11.56
CA PHE A 157 -3.33 0.04 -12.88
C PHE A 157 -3.36 1.56 -12.82
N TRP A 158 -2.62 2.24 -13.71
CA TRP A 158 -2.55 3.71 -13.69
C TRP A 158 -3.93 4.35 -13.91
N ASN A 159 -4.72 3.76 -14.81
CA ASN A 159 -6.10 4.19 -15.05
C ASN A 159 -7.05 3.92 -13.87
N GLU A 160 -6.66 3.09 -12.90
CA GLU A 160 -7.41 2.84 -11.67
C GLU A 160 -7.04 3.85 -10.57
N LEU A 161 -5.82 4.39 -10.60
CA LEU A 161 -5.38 5.46 -9.70
C LEU A 161 -5.89 6.84 -10.14
N ALA A 162 -5.94 7.07 -11.45
CA ALA A 162 -6.29 8.37 -12.03
C ALA A 162 -7.63 8.97 -11.55
N PRO A 163 -8.73 8.20 -11.37
CA PRO A 163 -9.99 8.75 -10.86
C PRO A 163 -9.90 9.28 -9.42
N PHE A 164 -9.07 8.67 -8.56
CA PHE A 164 -8.83 9.17 -7.19
C PHE A 164 -8.06 10.48 -7.22
N TRP A 165 -7.05 10.57 -8.08
CA TRP A 165 -6.28 11.79 -8.31
C TRP A 165 -7.16 12.92 -8.84
N ARG A 166 -7.96 12.67 -9.89
CA ARG A 166 -8.88 13.68 -10.45
C ARG A 166 -9.91 14.19 -9.46
N ARG A 167 -10.26 13.39 -8.44
CA ARG A 167 -11.16 13.78 -7.36
C ARG A 167 -10.51 14.70 -6.31
N GLY A 168 -9.21 14.98 -6.41
CA GLY A 168 -8.51 15.83 -5.45
C GLY A 168 -7.94 15.07 -4.26
N GLN A 169 -7.73 13.75 -4.37
CA GLN A 169 -7.11 12.96 -3.31
C GLN A 169 -5.60 12.82 -3.54
N SER A 170 -4.82 12.89 -2.46
CA SER A 170 -3.43 12.45 -2.49
C SER A 170 -3.38 10.93 -2.47
N ILE A 171 -2.38 10.35 -3.12
CA ILE A 171 -2.27 8.91 -3.34
C ILE A 171 -0.97 8.41 -2.72
N ILE A 172 -1.04 7.27 -2.04
CA ILE A 172 0.13 6.46 -1.71
C ILE A 172 -0.04 5.07 -2.32
N VAL A 173 0.99 4.55 -2.98
CA VAL A 173 0.94 3.21 -3.56
C VAL A 173 2.13 2.38 -3.11
N TYR A 174 1.83 1.19 -2.58
CA TYR A 174 2.84 0.16 -2.33
C TYR A 174 3.33 -0.46 -3.63
N HIS A 175 4.64 -0.67 -3.75
CA HIS A 175 5.23 -1.39 -4.88
C HIS A 175 6.40 -2.27 -4.42
N HIS A 176 6.35 -3.56 -4.76
CA HIS A 176 7.40 -4.50 -4.44
C HIS A 176 8.46 -4.50 -5.55
N LEU A 177 9.73 -4.27 -5.19
CA LEU A 177 10.82 -4.33 -6.17
C LEU A 177 11.16 -5.78 -6.49
N ASN A 178 11.34 -6.06 -7.76
CA ASN A 178 11.68 -7.39 -8.23
C ASN A 178 13.19 -7.51 -8.51
N ARG A 179 13.63 -8.67 -9.02
CA ARG A 179 15.04 -8.95 -9.31
C ARG A 179 15.46 -8.66 -10.75
N THR A 180 14.60 -8.02 -11.56
CA THR A 180 14.89 -7.84 -13.00
C THR A 180 15.86 -6.69 -13.28
N ALA A 181 16.07 -5.78 -12.32
CA ALA A 181 17.00 -4.67 -12.45
C ALA A 181 17.47 -4.18 -11.06
N SER A 182 18.48 -3.30 -11.02
CA SER A 182 18.91 -2.66 -9.77
C SER A 182 17.78 -1.84 -9.14
N VAL A 183 17.86 -1.62 -7.82
CA VAL A 183 16.89 -0.79 -7.09
C VAL A 183 16.85 0.63 -7.67
N GLN A 184 18.02 1.19 -8.00
CA GLN A 184 18.18 2.50 -8.60
C GLN A 184 17.43 2.58 -9.94
N ARG A 185 17.66 1.61 -10.83
CA ARG A 185 17.02 1.59 -12.15
C ARG A 185 15.50 1.43 -12.05
N GLN A 186 15.02 0.57 -11.16
CA GLN A 186 13.58 0.43 -10.91
C GLN A 186 12.97 1.72 -10.34
N THR A 187 13.70 2.44 -9.48
CA THR A 187 13.28 3.73 -8.92
C THR A 187 13.15 4.80 -9.99
N GLU A 188 14.12 4.92 -10.89
CA GLU A 188 14.09 5.86 -12.02
C GLU A 188 12.89 5.60 -12.94
N ILE A 189 12.68 4.34 -13.34
CA ILE A 189 11.56 3.96 -14.21
C ILE A 189 10.22 4.31 -13.54
N LEU A 190 10.07 4.05 -12.24
CA LEU A 190 8.84 4.41 -11.53
C LEU A 190 8.69 5.93 -11.42
N ARG A 191 9.77 6.67 -11.17
CA ARG A 191 9.75 8.14 -11.12
C ARG A 191 9.27 8.74 -12.45
N GLU A 192 9.79 8.26 -13.57
CA GLU A 192 9.36 8.68 -14.91
C GLU A 192 7.87 8.38 -15.12
N LYS A 193 7.42 7.17 -14.75
CA LYS A 193 6.00 6.80 -14.87
C LYS A 193 5.08 7.63 -13.99
N PHE A 194 5.46 7.93 -12.75
CA PHE A 194 4.68 8.79 -11.86
C PHE A 194 4.60 10.21 -12.41
N SER A 195 5.72 10.75 -12.91
CA SER A 195 5.76 12.08 -13.53
C SER A 195 4.88 12.15 -14.77
N ALA A 196 4.87 11.10 -15.60
CA ALA A 196 4.03 11.03 -16.79
C ALA A 196 2.53 10.89 -16.48
N ASN A 197 2.16 10.15 -15.43
CA ASN A 197 0.76 9.91 -15.06
C ASN A 197 0.16 10.99 -14.15
N PHE A 198 1.01 11.74 -13.44
CA PHE A 198 0.61 12.81 -12.51
C PHE A 198 1.52 14.04 -12.69
N PRO A 199 1.51 14.69 -13.87
CA PRO A 199 2.44 15.79 -14.18
C PRO A 199 2.24 17.01 -13.27
N ASP A 200 1.03 17.23 -12.78
CA ASP A 200 0.67 18.36 -11.93
C ASP A 200 0.80 18.05 -10.42
N ALA A 201 1.45 16.96 -10.05
CA ALA A 201 1.64 16.60 -8.65
C ALA A 201 2.57 17.60 -7.96
N ALA A 202 2.07 18.25 -6.89
CA ALA A 202 2.87 19.19 -6.10
C ALA A 202 3.97 18.48 -5.29
N ILE A 203 3.72 17.21 -4.95
CA ILE A 203 4.70 16.33 -4.33
C ILE A 203 4.71 15.02 -5.10
N SER A 204 5.90 14.55 -5.49
CA SER A 204 6.11 13.20 -5.99
C SER A 204 7.39 12.65 -5.38
N LEU A 205 7.26 11.85 -4.34
CA LEU A 205 8.38 11.24 -3.62
C LEU A 205 8.13 9.78 -3.33
N HIS A 206 9.16 9.07 -2.92
CA HIS A 206 9.05 7.68 -2.48
C HIS A 206 9.75 7.46 -1.15
N PHE A 207 9.24 6.49 -0.39
CA PHE A 207 9.93 5.90 0.75
C PHE A 207 10.37 4.49 0.36
N LEU A 208 11.67 4.23 0.40
CA LEU A 208 12.27 2.93 0.10
C LEU A 208 12.65 2.22 1.39
N PHE A 209 12.12 1.02 1.56
CA PHE A 209 12.38 0.14 2.70
C PHE A 209 13.05 -1.15 2.24
N ARG A 210 14.20 -1.48 2.88
CA ARG A 210 15.12 -2.55 2.42
C ARG A 210 15.18 -3.78 3.33
N ARG A 211 14.41 -3.88 4.43
CA ARG A 211 14.47 -5.05 5.35
C ARG A 211 13.62 -6.21 4.86
N GLY A 212 14.24 -7.25 4.30
CA GLY A 212 13.57 -8.33 3.59
C GLY A 212 13.58 -8.05 2.08
N SER A 213 12.42 -8.15 1.42
CA SER A 213 12.28 -7.65 0.04
C SER A 213 12.37 -6.13 -0.03
N CYS A 214 12.93 -5.56 -1.10
CA CYS A 214 12.92 -4.10 -1.25
C CYS A 214 11.53 -3.65 -1.72
N ARG A 215 11.03 -2.54 -1.17
CA ARG A 215 9.70 -2.01 -1.52
C ARG A 215 9.67 -0.49 -1.47
N HIS A 216 8.87 0.08 -2.36
CA HIS A 216 8.57 1.50 -2.39
C HIS A 216 7.18 1.77 -1.84
N PHE A 217 7.05 2.92 -1.20
CA PHE A 217 5.79 3.59 -0.95
C PHE A 217 5.84 4.93 -1.69
N TRP A 218 5.19 5.02 -2.83
CA TRP A 218 5.17 6.24 -3.64
C TRP A 218 4.06 7.16 -3.17
N LEU A 219 4.39 8.38 -2.79
CA LEU A 219 3.47 9.42 -2.34
C LEU A 219 3.34 10.50 -3.43
N ILE A 220 2.13 10.66 -3.93
CA ILE A 220 1.75 11.69 -4.90
C ILE A 220 0.76 12.64 -4.23
N GLY A 221 1.19 13.88 -4.06
CA GLY A 221 0.50 14.89 -3.26
C GLY A 221 -0.22 15.93 -4.10
N GLN A 222 -1.50 16.14 -3.79
CA GLN A 222 -2.27 17.27 -4.31
C GLN A 222 -1.72 18.59 -3.79
N LYS A 223 -1.89 19.67 -4.57
CA LYS A 223 -1.42 21.01 -4.21
C LYS A 223 -1.90 21.45 -2.83
N ASP A 224 -3.17 21.25 -2.52
CA ASP A 224 -3.79 21.65 -1.24
C ASP A 224 -3.25 20.84 -0.05
N HIS A 225 -2.64 19.69 -0.30
CA HIS A 225 -2.07 18.82 0.74
C HIS A 225 -0.56 19.05 0.96
N THR A 226 0.08 19.92 0.17
CA THR A 226 1.55 20.09 0.15
C THR A 226 2.14 20.40 1.52
N SER A 227 1.58 21.38 2.25
CA SER A 227 2.10 21.77 3.57
C SER A 227 2.01 20.62 4.58
N ALA A 228 0.85 19.96 4.65
CA ALA A 228 0.64 18.84 5.57
C ALA A 228 1.53 17.63 5.23
N LEU A 229 1.70 17.31 3.94
CA LEU A 229 2.60 16.26 3.49
C LEU A 229 4.08 16.59 3.72
N ALA A 230 4.48 17.86 3.59
CA ALA A 230 5.85 18.28 3.89
C ALA A 230 6.19 18.10 5.38
N VAL A 231 5.29 18.52 6.28
CA VAL A 231 5.43 18.30 7.73
C VAL A 231 5.48 16.80 8.05
N ALA A 232 4.59 16.02 7.45
CA ALA A 232 4.53 14.57 7.63
C ALA A 232 5.82 13.87 7.15
N THR A 233 6.32 14.20 5.97
CA THR A 233 7.59 13.66 5.45
C THR A 233 8.79 14.09 6.31
N HIS A 234 8.82 15.33 6.79
CA HIS A 234 9.85 15.79 7.71
C HIS A 234 9.83 14.98 9.02
N ARG A 235 8.65 14.63 9.54
CA ARG A 235 8.51 13.76 10.72
C ARG A 235 9.10 12.38 10.51
N VAL A 236 8.94 11.78 9.33
CA VAL A 236 9.59 10.50 9.02
C VAL A 236 11.11 10.63 9.16
N LYS A 237 11.70 11.71 8.63
CA LYS A 237 13.15 12.00 8.73
C LYS A 237 13.63 12.23 10.17
N MET A 238 12.80 12.81 11.03
CA MET A 238 13.15 13.10 12.42
C MET A 238 12.84 11.93 13.39
N SER A 239 12.10 10.93 12.94
CA SER A 239 11.78 9.75 13.74
C SER A 239 12.85 8.66 13.63
N GLY A 240 12.80 7.64 14.49
CA GLY A 240 13.64 6.46 14.37
C GLY A 240 13.50 5.72 13.04
N TRP A 241 12.43 5.98 12.28
CA TRP A 241 12.20 5.39 10.95
C TRP A 241 13.14 5.91 9.87
N SER A 242 13.88 7.00 10.09
CA SER A 242 14.85 7.53 9.12
C SER A 242 16.00 6.56 8.81
N GLY A 243 16.36 5.68 9.76
CA GLY A 243 17.31 4.59 9.52
C GLY A 243 16.76 3.44 8.67
N PHE A 244 15.45 3.44 8.39
CA PHE A 244 14.74 2.36 7.68
C PHE A 244 14.12 2.79 6.35
N PHE A 245 13.77 4.07 6.23
CA PHE A 245 13.26 4.66 4.99
C PHE A 245 14.28 5.59 4.35
N GLU A 246 14.72 5.20 3.16
CA GLU A 246 15.39 6.12 2.23
C GLU A 246 14.30 6.94 1.52
N ILE A 247 14.40 8.27 1.56
CA ILE A 247 13.42 9.18 0.97
C ILE A 247 14.04 9.89 -0.21
N GLY A 248 13.39 9.84 -1.38
CA GLY A 248 13.84 10.56 -2.56
C GLY A 248 12.76 10.84 -3.58
#